data_AF-A0AAN8IDK3-F1
#
_entry.id   AF-A0AAN8IDK3-F1
#
_cell.length_a   1.000
_cell.length_b   1.000
_cell.length_c   1.000
_cell.angle_alpha   90.00
_cell.angle_beta   90.00
_cell.angle_gamma   90.00
#
_symmetry.space_group_name_H-M   'P 1'
#
loop_
_entity.id
_entity.type
_entity.pdbx_description
1 polymer ?
#
loop_
_entity_poly.entity_id
_entity_poly.type
_entity_poly.pdbx_seq_one_letter_code
_entity_poly.pdbx_strand_id
1 'polypeptide(L)'
;MAGSDWPPWERFNDWVHSICVVTFDLELGQALEVIYPGDAVLSTQEKTNICYLAFPDSNSGNSKDTNFHFRIRRGTTEITPSQKALLECSSHAASFDPSYLYGFVHFRQQKDSSIHRGYYQKSLVLITILPFFNLFSLVIERISLQFFENGEPAIEAG
;
A
#
# COMPACT_ATOMS: atom_id res chain seq x y z
N MET A 1 -6.62 36.09 12.26
CA MET A 1 -5.69 34.95 12.27
C MET A 1 -6.51 33.75 11.85
N ALA A 2 -6.51 33.43 10.55
CA ALA A 2 -7.25 32.27 10.04
C ALA A 2 -6.50 31.02 10.46
N GLY A 3 -7.14 30.13 11.22
CA GLY A 3 -6.61 28.79 11.47
C GLY A 3 -6.43 28.10 10.13
N SER A 4 -5.21 27.69 9.83
CA SER A 4 -4.93 26.87 8.65
C SER A 4 -5.53 25.49 8.90
N ASP A 5 -6.80 25.30 8.54
CA ASP A 5 -7.44 23.98 8.47
C ASP A 5 -6.75 23.20 7.35
N TRP A 6 -5.61 22.61 7.69
CA TRP A 6 -4.89 21.66 6.86
C TRP A 6 -5.84 20.47 6.62
N PRO A 7 -6.06 20.02 5.36
CA PRO A 7 -6.76 18.78 5.12
C PRO A 7 -6.11 17.66 5.96
N PRO A 8 -6.90 16.76 6.58
CA PRO A 8 -6.38 15.79 7.56
C PRO A 8 -5.21 14.94 7.04
N TRP A 9 -5.06 14.81 5.71
CA TRP A 9 -4.10 13.94 5.05
C TRP A 9 -2.91 14.63 4.40
N GLU A 10 -2.80 15.96 4.39
CA GLU A 10 -1.74 16.63 3.62
C GLU A 10 -0.32 16.26 4.13
N ARG A 11 -0.13 16.04 5.44
CA ARG A 11 1.16 15.55 5.98
C ARG A 11 1.38 14.05 5.74
N PHE A 12 0.31 13.28 5.61
CA PHE A 12 0.39 11.86 5.29
C PHE A 12 0.87 11.67 3.84
N ASN A 13 0.33 12.46 2.91
CA ASN A 13 0.67 12.43 1.48
C ASN A 13 2.14 12.75 1.18
N ASP A 14 2.84 13.44 2.09
CA ASP A 14 4.28 13.65 1.98
C ASP A 14 5.08 12.35 2.12
N TRP A 15 4.58 11.38 2.90
CA TRP A 15 5.26 10.11 3.21
C TRP A 15 4.65 8.91 2.51
N VAL A 16 3.33 8.83 2.49
CA VAL A 16 2.55 7.70 1.99
C VAL A 16 1.48 8.24 1.06
N HIS A 17 1.43 7.71 -0.17
CA HIS A 17 0.42 8.10 -1.15
C HIS A 17 -0.94 7.48 -0.80
N SER A 18 -0.95 6.18 -0.51
CA SER A 18 -2.18 5.46 -0.14
C SER A 18 -1.88 4.09 0.45
N ILE A 19 -2.82 3.53 1.20
CA ILE A 19 -2.86 2.14 1.65
C ILE A 19 -4.03 1.47 0.93
N CYS A 20 -3.74 0.38 0.23
CA CYS A 20 -4.70 -0.38 -0.55
C CYS A 20 -4.95 -1.74 0.11
N VAL A 21 -6.21 -2.12 0.24
CA VAL A 21 -6.62 -3.46 0.66
C VAL A 21 -7.04 -4.22 -0.58
N VAL A 22 -6.37 -5.34 -0.86
CA VAL A 22 -6.61 -6.18 -2.03
C VAL A 22 -7.03 -7.57 -1.59
N THR A 23 -8.12 -8.07 -2.13
CA THR A 23 -8.68 -9.40 -1.86
C THR A 23 -8.66 -10.26 -3.11
N PHE A 24 -8.72 -11.58 -2.91
CA PHE A 24 -8.96 -12.50 -4.01
C PHE A 24 -10.45 -12.85 -4.08
N ASP A 25 -11.13 -12.32 -5.08
CA ASP A 25 -12.49 -12.69 -5.46
C ASP A 25 -12.47 -13.92 -6.39
N LEU A 26 -13.47 -14.80 -6.26
CA LEU A 26 -13.51 -16.05 -7.03
C LEU A 26 -13.91 -15.86 -8.50
N GLU A 27 -14.69 -14.82 -8.81
CA GLU A 27 -15.18 -14.53 -10.15
C GLU A 27 -14.28 -13.53 -10.86
N LEU A 28 -13.79 -12.52 -10.13
CA LEU A 28 -13.00 -11.41 -10.67
C LEU A 28 -11.48 -11.62 -10.53
N GLY A 29 -11.04 -12.50 -9.63
CA GLY A 29 -9.63 -12.68 -9.30
C GLY A 29 -9.13 -11.65 -8.28
N GLN A 30 -7.94 -11.10 -8.48
CA GLN A 30 -7.41 -10.06 -7.59
C GLN A 30 -8.20 -8.75 -7.75
N ALA A 31 -8.83 -8.28 -6.67
CA ALA A 31 -9.65 -7.09 -6.68
C ALA A 31 -9.28 -6.14 -5.54
N LEU A 32 -9.29 -4.84 -5.85
CA LEU A 32 -9.10 -3.77 -4.88
C LEU A 32 -10.40 -3.56 -4.11
N GLU A 33 -10.36 -3.76 -2.80
CA GLU A 33 -11.52 -3.62 -1.91
C GLU A 33 -11.64 -2.19 -1.39
N VAL A 34 -10.53 -1.64 -0.86
CA VAL A 34 -10.50 -0.31 -0.24
C VAL A 34 -9.19 0.41 -0.54
N ILE A 35 -9.26 1.75 -0.62
CA ILE A 35 -8.10 2.65 -0.70
C ILE A 35 -8.23 3.68 0.42
N TYR A 36 -7.15 3.90 1.15
CA TYR A 36 -7.01 4.91 2.18
C TYR A 36 -5.86 5.87 1.87
N PRO A 37 -6.00 7.18 2.06
CA PRO A 37 -7.27 7.87 2.28
C PRO A 37 -8.19 7.75 1.03
N GLY A 38 -9.51 7.86 1.21
CA GLY A 38 -10.49 7.58 0.15
C GLY A 38 -10.46 8.56 -1.04
N ASP A 39 -9.81 9.71 -0.87
CA ASP A 39 -9.56 10.72 -1.90
C ASP A 39 -8.25 10.48 -2.68
N ALA A 40 -7.49 9.44 -2.33
CA ALA A 40 -6.26 9.09 -3.04
C ALA A 40 -6.54 8.75 -4.51
N VAL A 41 -5.84 9.46 -5.41
CA VAL A 41 -6.04 9.32 -6.86
C VAL A 41 -5.02 8.33 -7.42
N LEU A 42 -5.49 7.14 -7.80
CA LEU A 42 -4.73 6.16 -8.57
C LEU A 42 -5.41 5.96 -9.94
N SER A 43 -4.63 5.97 -11.02
CA SER A 43 -5.10 5.65 -12.36
C SER A 43 -5.57 4.20 -12.45
N THR A 44 -6.42 3.91 -13.44
CA THR A 44 -6.89 2.54 -13.68
C THR A 44 -5.73 1.57 -13.90
N GLN A 45 -4.68 1.99 -14.60
CA GLN A 45 -3.50 1.16 -14.84
C GLN A 45 -2.72 0.88 -13.56
N GLU A 46 -2.55 1.88 -12.69
CA GLU A 46 -1.88 1.70 -11.39
C GLU A 46 -2.69 0.75 -10.50
N LYS A 47 -4.02 0.90 -10.43
CA LYS A 47 -4.90 0.00 -9.67
C LYS A 47 -4.77 -1.45 -10.15
N THR A 48 -4.79 -1.68 -11.46
CA THR A 48 -4.61 -3.02 -12.05
C THR A 48 -3.24 -3.60 -11.69
N ASN A 49 -2.17 -2.80 -11.83
CA ASN A 49 -0.82 -3.27 -11.50
C ASN A 49 -0.68 -3.59 -10.00
N ILE A 50 -1.26 -2.77 -9.12
CA ILE A 50 -1.27 -3.01 -7.67
C ILE A 50 -2.00 -4.32 -7.36
N CYS A 51 -3.18 -4.55 -7.93
CA CYS A 51 -3.93 -5.79 -7.68
C CYS A 51 -3.15 -7.03 -8.12
N TYR A 52 -2.53 -6.96 -9.30
CA TYR A 52 -1.75 -8.06 -9.85
C TYR A 52 -0.51 -8.37 -9.01
N LEU A 53 0.21 -7.33 -8.57
CA LEU A 53 1.46 -7.45 -7.81
C LEU A 53 1.24 -7.59 -6.29
N ALA A 54 0.00 -7.50 -5.80
CA ALA A 54 -0.30 -7.65 -4.38
C ALA A 54 -0.22 -9.10 -3.88
N PHE A 55 -0.09 -10.09 -4.77
CA PHE A 55 -0.03 -11.50 -4.41
C PHE A 55 1.33 -12.10 -4.79
N PRO A 56 1.86 -13.04 -4.00
CA PRO A 56 3.12 -13.72 -4.34
C PRO A 56 2.95 -14.61 -5.57
N ASP A 57 4.01 -14.73 -6.39
CA ASP A 57 4.03 -15.54 -7.61
C ASP A 57 3.79 -17.05 -7.35
N SER A 58 4.01 -17.52 -6.13
CA SER A 58 3.80 -18.91 -5.74
C SER A 58 3.15 -19.01 -4.36
N ASN A 59 2.09 -19.82 -4.30
CA ASN A 59 1.28 -20.00 -3.10
C ASN A 59 1.66 -21.30 -2.35
N SER A 60 2.96 -21.63 -2.30
CA SER A 60 3.43 -22.94 -1.86
C SER A 60 3.30 -23.14 -0.34
N GLY A 61 2.14 -23.67 0.07
CA GLY A 61 2.04 -24.80 0.99
C GLY A 61 1.94 -24.55 2.50
N ASN A 62 2.16 -23.34 3.00
CA ASN A 62 2.00 -23.07 4.44
C ASN A 62 1.22 -21.76 4.64
N SER A 63 0.06 -21.84 5.31
CA SER A 63 -0.70 -20.69 5.80
C SER A 63 0.21 -19.76 6.59
N LYS A 64 0.68 -18.67 5.98
CA LYS A 64 1.66 -17.74 6.56
C LYS A 64 1.46 -16.36 5.99
N ASP A 65 1.90 -15.38 6.78
CA ASP A 65 2.09 -14.02 6.33
C ASP A 65 3.38 -13.92 5.50
N THR A 66 3.31 -13.17 4.41
CA THR A 66 4.46 -12.93 3.52
C THR A 66 4.58 -11.44 3.27
N ASN A 67 5.76 -10.89 3.54
CA ASN A 67 6.10 -9.50 3.27
C ASN A 67 6.99 -9.40 2.05
N PHE A 68 6.67 -8.50 1.14
CA PHE A 68 7.48 -8.21 -0.04
C PHE A 68 7.21 -6.79 -0.55
N HIS A 69 7.96 -6.35 -1.56
CA HIS A 69 7.75 -5.05 -2.16
C HIS A 69 7.88 -5.13 -3.67
N PHE A 70 7.23 -4.21 -4.36
CA PHE A 70 7.29 -4.06 -5.80
C PHE A 70 7.46 -2.59 -6.17
N ARG A 71 7.74 -2.35 -7.46
CA ARG A 71 7.79 -1.01 -8.03
C ARG A 71 7.02 -0.97 -9.34
N ILE A 72 6.14 0.01 -9.49
CA ILE A 72 5.36 0.25 -10.72
C ILE A 72 5.64 1.63 -11.28
N ARG A 73 5.43 1.79 -12.58
CA ARG A 73 5.51 3.10 -13.23
C ARG A 73 4.29 3.93 -12.87
N ARG A 74 4.51 5.18 -12.49
CA ARG A 74 3.49 6.15 -12.14
C ARG A 74 3.00 6.91 -13.38
N GLY A 75 1.71 7.25 -13.42
CA GLY A 75 1.12 8.03 -14.50
C GLY A 75 1.47 9.52 -14.46
N THR A 76 1.65 10.06 -13.25
CA THR A 76 2.02 11.46 -12.99
C THR A 76 3.35 11.54 -12.25
N THR A 77 4.16 12.55 -12.53
CA THR A 77 5.42 12.82 -11.81
C THR A 77 5.29 13.95 -10.80
N GLU A 78 4.05 14.38 -10.51
CA GLU A 78 3.78 15.43 -9.53
C GLU A 78 4.17 14.98 -8.13
N ILE A 79 5.04 15.73 -7.48
CA ILE A 79 5.49 15.48 -6.11
C ILE A 79 5.14 16.69 -5.24
N THR A 80 4.91 16.46 -3.95
CA THR A 80 4.63 17.53 -3.02
C THR A 80 5.84 18.44 -2.84
N PRO A 81 5.67 19.70 -2.38
CA PRO A 81 6.80 20.58 -2.08
C PRO A 81 7.79 19.96 -1.09
N SER A 82 7.31 19.23 -0.08
CA SER A 82 8.15 18.52 0.89
C SER A 82 8.99 17.42 0.24
N GLN A 83 8.38 16.63 -0.66
CA GLN A 83 9.08 15.59 -1.42
C GLN A 83 10.13 16.19 -2.36
N LYS A 84 9.81 17.33 -2.99
CA LYS A 84 10.77 18.05 -3.83
C LYS A 84 11.96 18.56 -3.02
N ALA A 85 11.72 19.16 -1.87
CA ALA A 85 12.78 19.60 -0.97
C ALA A 85 13.65 18.43 -0.49
N LEU A 86 13.03 17.28 -0.18
CA LEU A 86 13.76 16.06 0.16
C LEU A 86 14.66 15.61 -1.00
N LEU A 87 14.14 15.59 -2.22
CA LEU A 87 14.92 15.22 -3.41
C LEU A 87 16.11 16.15 -3.63
N GLU A 88 15.90 17.47 -3.48
CA GLU A 88 16.95 18.50 -3.64
C GLU A 88 18.03 18.42 -2.56
N CYS A 89 17.67 18.01 -1.34
CA CYS A 89 18.59 17.88 -0.20
C CYS A 89 19.24 16.49 -0.09
N SER A 90 18.73 15.49 -0.82
CA SER A 90 19.23 14.12 -0.76
C SER A 90 20.53 13.96 -1.53
N SER A 91 21.47 13.19 -0.97
CA SER A 91 22.62 12.71 -1.73
C SER A 91 22.17 11.75 -2.83
N HIS A 92 22.97 11.56 -3.88
CA HIS A 92 22.61 10.67 -5.01
C HIS A 92 22.28 9.24 -4.56
N ALA A 93 22.81 8.79 -3.42
CA ALA A 93 22.53 7.47 -2.83
C ALA A 93 21.16 7.36 -2.13
N ALA A 94 20.56 8.50 -1.76
CA ALA A 94 19.25 8.58 -1.10
C ALA A 94 18.16 9.22 -1.99
N SER A 95 18.49 9.50 -3.25
CA SER A 95 17.55 10.04 -4.24
C SER A 95 16.49 8.99 -4.60
N PHE A 96 15.29 9.47 -4.94
CA PHE A 96 14.21 8.64 -5.46
C PHE A 96 13.80 9.12 -6.86
N ASP A 97 13.16 8.24 -7.63
CA ASP A 97 12.66 8.58 -8.98
C ASP A 97 11.15 8.84 -8.92
N PRO A 98 10.69 10.09 -9.15
CA PRO A 98 9.27 10.47 -9.13
C PRO A 98 8.39 9.72 -10.14
N SER A 99 9.00 9.05 -11.12
CA SER A 99 8.32 8.27 -12.17
C SER A 99 7.83 6.91 -11.68
N TYR A 100 8.14 6.54 -10.43
CA TYR A 100 7.81 5.24 -9.86
C TYR A 100 7.06 5.36 -8.55
N LEU A 101 6.17 4.38 -8.32
CA LEU A 101 5.56 4.09 -7.04
C LEU A 101 6.15 2.79 -6.50
N TYR A 102 6.48 2.80 -5.22
CA TYR A 102 6.87 1.65 -4.43
C TYR A 102 5.66 1.12 -3.67
N GLY A 103 5.38 -0.17 -3.82
CA GLY A 103 4.34 -0.87 -3.09
C GLY A 103 4.97 -1.81 -2.08
N PHE A 104 4.62 -1.66 -0.81
CA PHE A 104 5.02 -2.52 0.30
C PHE A 104 3.84 -3.39 0.68
N VAL A 105 3.99 -4.70 0.54
CA VAL A 105 2.91 -5.66 0.65
C VAL A 105 3.07 -6.51 1.90
N HIS A 106 1.99 -6.64 2.64
CA HIS A 106 1.80 -7.68 3.64
C HIS A 106 0.63 -8.57 3.17
N PHE A 107 0.95 -9.78 2.74
CA PHE A 107 -0.01 -10.77 2.29
C PHE A 107 -0.28 -11.78 3.40
N ARG A 108 -1.56 -12.03 3.68
CA ARG A 108 -2.02 -13.08 4.60
C ARG A 108 -2.78 -14.15 3.84
N GLN A 109 -2.36 -15.40 4.05
CA GLN A 109 -3.10 -16.58 3.65
C GLN A 109 -3.42 -17.44 4.86
N GLN A 110 -4.71 -17.70 5.06
CA GLN A 110 -5.18 -18.58 6.14
C GLN A 110 -6.14 -19.63 5.57
N LYS A 111 -6.06 -20.85 6.10
CA LYS A 111 -7.05 -21.88 5.78
C LYS A 111 -8.36 -21.53 6.47
N ASP A 112 -9.42 -21.42 5.69
CA ASP A 112 -10.75 -21.12 6.18
C ASP A 112 -11.75 -22.09 5.54
N SER A 113 -12.25 -23.03 6.36
CA SER A 113 -13.19 -24.07 5.94
C SER A 113 -14.61 -23.54 5.72
N SER A 114 -14.91 -22.30 6.13
CA SER A 114 -16.20 -21.67 5.85
C SER A 114 -16.27 -21.08 4.43
N ILE A 115 -15.12 -20.86 3.78
CA ILE A 115 -15.03 -20.35 2.42
C ILE A 115 -14.98 -21.52 1.43
N HIS A 116 -15.71 -21.41 0.32
CA HIS A 116 -15.87 -22.47 -0.69
C HIS A 116 -14.53 -23.01 -1.25
N ARG A 117 -13.48 -22.18 -1.25
CA ARG A 117 -12.11 -22.51 -1.70
C ARG A 117 -11.19 -23.05 -0.60
N GLY A 118 -11.60 -22.96 0.66
CA GLY A 118 -10.82 -23.42 1.80
C GLY A 118 -9.69 -22.49 2.25
N TYR A 119 -9.49 -21.33 1.60
CA TYR A 119 -8.43 -20.37 1.93
C TYR A 119 -8.91 -18.92 1.80
N TYR A 120 -8.64 -18.14 2.84
CA TYR A 120 -8.69 -16.69 2.86
C TYR A 120 -7.36 -16.12 2.35
N GLN A 121 -7.42 -15.18 1.41
CA GLN A 121 -6.26 -14.53 0.80
C GLN A 121 -6.51 -13.03 0.71
N LYS A 122 -5.69 -12.23 1.41
CA LYS A 122 -5.84 -10.78 1.48
C LYS A 122 -4.48 -10.12 1.63
N SER A 123 -4.30 -8.99 0.96
CA SER A 123 -3.08 -8.21 0.97
C SER A 123 -3.36 -6.77 1.38
N LEU A 124 -2.52 -6.24 2.26
CA LEU A 124 -2.42 -4.81 2.50
C LEU A 124 -1.19 -4.28 1.77
N VAL A 125 -1.37 -3.18 1.03
CA VAL A 125 -0.33 -2.59 0.20
C VAL A 125 -0.18 -1.12 0.53
N LEU A 126 0.96 -0.73 1.10
CA LEU A 126 1.33 0.68 1.28
C LEU A 126 2.03 1.18 0.03
N ILE A 127 1.52 2.26 -0.55
CA ILE A 127 2.01 2.90 -1.76
C ILE A 127 2.71 4.21 -1.38
N THR A 128 3.92 4.42 -1.88
CA THR A 128 4.70 5.66 -1.67
C THR A 128 5.66 5.91 -2.84
N ILE A 129 6.13 7.14 -2.99
CA ILE A 129 7.24 7.47 -3.90
C ILE A 129 8.61 7.32 -3.22
N LEU A 130 8.63 7.12 -1.89
CA LEU A 130 9.84 7.14 -1.08
C LEU A 130 10.41 5.71 -0.90
N PRO A 131 11.68 5.47 -1.26
CA PRO A 131 12.30 4.14 -1.20
C PRO A 131 12.85 3.79 0.20
N PHE A 132 12.12 4.10 1.28
CA PHE A 132 12.53 3.75 2.64
C PHE A 132 12.11 2.33 3.01
N PHE A 133 12.76 1.34 2.39
CA PHE A 133 12.29 -0.05 2.41
C PHE A 133 12.08 -0.62 3.81
N ASN A 134 13.05 -0.45 4.71
CA ASN A 134 12.95 -0.97 6.07
C ASN A 134 11.85 -0.28 6.88
N LEU A 135 11.69 1.04 6.73
CA LEU A 135 10.67 1.81 7.42
C LEU A 135 9.27 1.32 6.99
N PHE A 136 9.00 1.33 5.68
CA PHE A 136 7.67 1.00 5.19
C PHE A 136 7.32 -0.48 5.32
N SER A 137 8.31 -1.38 5.29
CA SER A 137 8.08 -2.80 5.61
C SER A 137 7.62 -2.99 7.06
N LEU A 138 8.24 -2.27 8.00
CA LEU A 138 7.83 -2.32 9.41
C LEU A 138 6.46 -1.65 9.62
N VAL A 139 6.19 -0.54 8.94
CA VAL A 139 4.91 0.16 9.04
C VAL A 139 3.78 -0.73 8.52
N ILE A 140 3.91 -1.32 7.33
CA ILE A 140 2.84 -2.14 6.77
C ILE A 140 2.61 -3.41 7.58
N GLU A 141 3.65 -4.01 8.15
CA GLU A 141 3.50 -5.16 9.06
C GLU A 141 2.67 -4.77 10.29
N ARG A 142 2.95 -3.61 10.90
CA ARG A 142 2.20 -3.12 12.07
C ARG A 142 0.74 -2.78 11.75
N ILE A 143 0.50 -2.07 10.65
CA ILE A 143 -0.85 -1.74 10.20
C ILE A 143 -1.63 -3.02 9.89
N SER A 144 -0.98 -4.00 9.26
CA SER A 144 -1.63 -5.26 8.89
C SER A 144 -2.05 -6.09 10.10
N LEU A 145 -1.21 -6.16 11.12
CA LEU A 145 -1.59 -6.82 12.37
C LEU A 145 -2.87 -6.22 12.96
N GLN A 146 -2.96 -4.89 13.05
CA GLN A 146 -4.16 -4.24 13.57
C GLN A 146 -5.37 -4.37 12.65
N PHE A 147 -5.19 -4.30 11.33
CA PHE A 147 -6.26 -4.47 10.36
C PHE A 147 -6.87 -5.88 10.44
N PHE A 148 -6.05 -6.93 10.55
CA PHE A 148 -6.60 -8.28 10.65
C PHE A 148 -7.21 -8.60 12.01
N GLU A 149 -6.86 -7.86 13.07
CA GLU A 149 -7.48 -8.00 14.40
C GLU A 149 -8.78 -7.19 14.52
N ASN A 150 -8.81 -5.95 14.00
CA ASN A 150 -9.88 -4.99 14.26
C ASN A 150 -10.65 -4.54 13.01
N GLY A 151 -10.24 -4.97 11.81
CA GLY A 151 -10.84 -4.60 10.54
C GLY A 151 -10.46 -3.20 10.05
N GLU A 152 -11.29 -2.64 9.16
CA GLU A 152 -11.09 -1.32 8.54
C GLU A 152 -10.88 -0.15 9.52
N PRO A 153 -11.55 -0.07 10.69
CA PRO A 153 -11.32 1.02 11.64
C PRO A 153 -9.87 1.15 12.12
N ALA A 154 -9.07 0.08 12.05
CA ALA A 154 -7.66 0.14 12.41
C ALA A 154 -6.78 0.87 11.38
N ILE A 155 -7.22 1.00 10.12
CA ILE A 155 -6.48 1.76 9.10
C ILE A 155 -6.73 3.27 9.30
N GLU A 156 -7.94 3.66 9.72
CA GLU A 156 -8.30 5.07 9.95
C GLU A 156 -7.78 5.64 11.27
N ALA A 157 -7.57 4.78 12.29
CA ALA A 157 -7.12 5.20 13.62
C ALA A 157 -5.59 5.28 13.78
N GLY A 158 -4.82 4.93 12.75
CA GLY A 158 -3.35 4.84 12.76
C GLY A 158 -2.61 6.13 12.47
#